data_AF-A0A7S1M2F6-F1
#
_entry.id   AF-A0A7S1M2F6-F1
#
_cell.length_a   1.000
_cell.length_b   1.000
_cell.length_c   1.000
_cell.angle_alpha   90.00
_cell.angle_beta   90.00
_cell.angle_gamma   90.00
#
_symmetry.space_group_name_H-M   'P 1'
#
loop_
_entity.id
_entity.type
_entity.pdbx_description
1 polymer ?
#
loop_
_entity_poly.entity_id
_entity_poly.type
_entity_poly.pdbx_seq_one_letter_code
_entity_poly.pdbx_strand_id
1 'polypeptide(L)'
;MALRNLAFITLIAAAAGRGRYPVYSPGAGGSVDTCGGISCKPLECKPPFEYKAPDETGTCCPLCLAKSISVPEDRSWAKGVTGGIGMDNNADPVLCRSVVCPPLDCPEYDQIFDGRCCTKCKSAVVVTPADLAKGYNDMSLN
;
A
#
# COMPACT_ATOMS: atom_id res chain seq x y z
N MET A 1 -37.00 -69.96 23.80
CA MET A 1 -36.34 -69.39 25.00
C MET A 1 -34.95 -70.02 25.08
N ALA A 2 -33.83 -69.33 25.13
CA ALA A 2 -33.54 -67.93 25.36
C ALA A 2 -32.22 -67.57 24.64
N LEU A 3 -32.16 -66.31 24.18
CA LEU A 3 -30.97 -65.64 23.66
C LEU A 3 -29.87 -65.61 24.74
N ARG A 4 -28.59 -65.74 24.33
CA ARG A 4 -27.44 -65.25 25.12
C ARG A 4 -26.42 -64.55 24.22
N ASN A 5 -26.63 -63.23 24.16
CA ASN A 5 -25.79 -62.13 23.71
C ASN A 5 -24.27 -62.40 23.59
N LEU A 6 -23.76 -62.32 22.36
CA LEU A 6 -22.38 -61.98 22.05
C LEU A 6 -22.34 -60.52 21.60
N ALA A 7 -22.06 -59.62 22.55
CA ALA A 7 -21.82 -58.21 22.26
C ALA A 7 -20.37 -58.02 21.79
N PHE A 8 -20.13 -58.13 20.48
CA PHE A 8 -18.90 -57.62 19.87
C PHE A 8 -19.07 -56.11 19.69
N ILE A 9 -18.51 -55.33 20.63
CA ILE A 9 -18.39 -53.89 20.49
C ILE A 9 -17.28 -53.62 19.46
N THR A 10 -17.65 -53.48 18.20
CA THR A 10 -16.77 -52.94 17.17
C THR A 10 -16.61 -51.44 17.40
N LEU A 11 -15.45 -51.02 17.92
CA LEU A 11 -14.98 -49.65 17.87
C LEU A 11 -14.89 -49.22 16.39
N ILE A 12 -15.87 -48.44 15.92
CA ILE A 12 -15.72 -47.70 14.66
C ILE A 12 -14.84 -46.49 14.99
N ALA A 13 -13.53 -46.65 14.78
CA ALA A 13 -12.62 -45.51 14.72
C ALA A 13 -13.02 -44.65 13.51
N ALA A 14 -13.72 -43.54 13.77
CA ALA A 14 -13.92 -42.50 12.78
C ALA A 14 -12.55 -41.89 12.45
N ALA A 15 -11.93 -42.39 11.39
CA ALA A 15 -10.76 -41.76 10.79
C ALA A 15 -11.19 -40.39 10.28
N ALA A 16 -10.95 -39.35 11.08
CA ALA A 16 -10.95 -37.98 10.63
C ALA A 16 -9.85 -37.84 9.58
N GLY A 17 -10.24 -37.97 8.31
CA GLY A 17 -9.38 -37.68 7.18
C GLY A 17 -8.93 -36.22 7.27
N ARG A 18 -7.69 -36.01 7.73
CA ARG A 18 -6.92 -34.79 7.46
C ARG A 18 -6.66 -34.71 5.95
N GLY A 19 -7.66 -34.26 5.22
CA GLY A 19 -7.54 -33.94 3.81
C GLY A 19 -6.76 -32.65 3.63
N ARG A 20 -5.42 -32.76 3.55
CA ARG A 20 -4.61 -31.82 2.78
C ARG A 20 -5.07 -31.94 1.32
N TYR A 21 -5.98 -31.07 0.90
CA TYR A 21 -6.37 -31.01 -0.50
C TYR A 21 -5.69 -29.79 -1.13
N PRO A 22 -4.65 -29.96 -1.96
CA PRO A 22 -4.24 -28.88 -2.84
C PRO A 22 -5.40 -28.61 -3.81
N VAL A 23 -6.04 -27.45 -3.68
CA VAL A 23 -7.00 -26.97 -4.67
C VAL A 23 -6.19 -26.54 -5.88
N TYR A 24 -6.03 -27.46 -6.84
CA TYR A 24 -5.53 -27.10 -8.16
C TYR A 24 -6.64 -26.36 -8.89
N SER A 25 -6.48 -25.04 -9.00
CA SER A 25 -7.28 -24.23 -9.91
C SER A 25 -6.33 -23.72 -10.99
N PRO A 26 -6.49 -24.14 -12.26
CA PRO A 26 -5.92 -23.35 -13.34
C PRO A 26 -6.53 -21.95 -13.19
N GLY A 27 -5.71 -20.90 -13.26
CA GLY A 27 -6.23 -19.52 -13.24
C GLY A 27 -7.19 -19.28 -14.41
N ALA A 28 -7.65 -18.03 -14.56
CA ALA A 28 -8.41 -17.60 -15.75
C ALA A 28 -7.54 -17.52 -17.02
N GLY A 29 -6.52 -18.38 -17.12
CA GLY A 29 -5.55 -18.43 -18.20
C GLY A 29 -6.24 -18.78 -19.52
N GLY A 30 -6.64 -17.74 -20.25
CA GLY A 30 -7.27 -17.84 -21.56
C GLY A 30 -8.74 -17.41 -21.64
N SER A 31 -9.41 -17.07 -20.53
CA SER A 31 -10.83 -16.64 -20.56
C SER A 31 -11.04 -15.12 -20.52
N VAL A 32 -9.98 -14.34 -20.24
CA VAL A 32 -9.97 -12.87 -20.34
C VAL A 32 -8.68 -12.42 -21.05
N ASP A 33 -8.82 -11.52 -22.04
CA ASP A 33 -7.71 -11.10 -22.93
C ASP A 33 -6.50 -10.56 -22.16
N THR A 34 -6.73 -9.93 -21.00
CA THR A 34 -5.66 -9.36 -20.15
C THR A 34 -4.88 -10.40 -19.36
N CYS A 35 -5.38 -11.62 -19.21
CA CYS A 35 -4.73 -12.70 -18.46
C CYS A 35 -4.05 -13.75 -19.35
N GLY A 36 -3.93 -13.47 -20.66
CA GLY A 36 -3.22 -14.32 -21.61
C GLY A 36 -1.76 -14.58 -21.18
N GLY A 37 -1.37 -15.86 -21.12
CA GLY A 37 -0.01 -16.27 -20.76
C GLY A 37 0.30 -16.32 -19.26
N ILE A 38 -0.65 -15.98 -18.38
CA ILE A 38 -0.45 -16.07 -16.93
C ILE A 38 -0.70 -17.50 -16.46
N SER A 39 0.35 -18.12 -15.90
CA SER A 39 0.28 -19.44 -15.27
C SER A 39 0.35 -19.30 -13.75
N CYS A 40 -0.79 -19.54 -13.08
CA CYS A 40 -0.91 -19.43 -11.64
C CYS A 40 -0.37 -20.68 -10.94
N LYS A 41 0.38 -20.48 -9.85
CA LYS A 41 0.80 -21.58 -8.99
C LYS A 41 -0.38 -22.09 -8.15
N PRO A 42 -0.38 -23.38 -7.74
CA PRO A 42 -1.35 -23.88 -6.77
C PRO A 42 -1.33 -23.04 -5.49
N LEU A 43 -2.52 -22.71 -4.99
CA LEU A 43 -2.70 -21.84 -3.84
C LEU A 43 -3.31 -22.64 -2.68
N GLU A 44 -2.68 -22.57 -1.51
CA GLU A 44 -3.20 -23.17 -0.27
C GLU A 44 -3.66 -22.05 0.68
N CYS A 45 -4.97 -21.87 0.79
CA CYS A 45 -5.54 -20.88 1.70
C CYS A 45 -5.57 -21.42 3.12
N LYS A 46 -4.76 -20.84 4.01
CA LYS A 46 -4.81 -21.13 5.44
C LYS A 46 -6.02 -20.42 6.07
N PRO A 47 -6.78 -21.07 6.96
CA PRO A 47 -7.83 -20.40 7.73
C PRO A 47 -7.28 -19.14 8.44
N PRO A 48 -8.01 -18.00 8.47
CA PRO A 48 -9.42 -17.78 8.11
C PRO A 48 -9.65 -17.39 6.63
N PHE A 49 -8.64 -17.50 5.77
CA PHE A 49 -8.76 -17.11 4.37
C PHE A 49 -9.43 -18.22 3.56
N GLU A 50 -10.46 -17.85 2.81
CA GLU A 50 -11.20 -18.73 1.91
C GLU A 50 -10.70 -18.53 0.47
N TYR A 51 -10.69 -19.62 -0.29
CA TYR A 51 -10.38 -19.57 -1.71
C TYR A 51 -11.44 -18.74 -2.46
N LYS A 52 -10.96 -17.87 -3.35
CA LYS A 52 -11.77 -17.06 -4.24
C LYS A 52 -11.30 -17.24 -5.67
N ALA A 53 -12.26 -17.62 -6.50
CA ALA A 53 -11.99 -17.89 -7.90
C ALA A 53 -11.76 -16.58 -8.68
N PRO A 54 -10.95 -16.62 -9.76
CA PRO A 54 -10.65 -15.46 -10.62
C PRO A 54 -11.87 -14.67 -11.09
N ASP A 55 -12.99 -15.35 -11.37
CA ASP A 55 -14.26 -14.78 -11.81
C ASP A 55 -14.97 -14.00 -10.72
N GLU A 56 -14.82 -14.40 -9.45
CA GLU A 56 -15.39 -13.69 -8.30
C GLU A 56 -14.59 -12.43 -7.93
N THR A 57 -13.28 -12.40 -8.20
CA THR A 57 -12.37 -11.31 -7.78
C THR A 57 -11.92 -10.39 -8.91
N GLY A 58 -12.17 -10.76 -10.16
CA GLY A 58 -11.68 -10.03 -11.33
C GLY A 58 -10.15 -10.08 -11.48
N THR A 59 -9.49 -11.04 -10.83
CA THR A 59 -8.02 -11.21 -10.87
C THR A 59 -7.64 -12.41 -11.73
N CYS A 60 -6.49 -12.35 -12.41
CA CYS A 60 -6.05 -13.46 -13.28
C CYS A 60 -5.80 -14.78 -12.55
N CYS A 61 -5.40 -14.70 -11.29
CA CYS A 61 -5.17 -15.84 -10.41
C CYS A 61 -6.17 -15.84 -9.25
N PRO A 62 -6.48 -17.02 -8.69
CA PRO A 62 -7.29 -17.10 -7.49
C PRO A 62 -6.61 -16.43 -6.31
N LEU A 63 -7.42 -15.93 -5.37
CA LEU A 63 -6.95 -15.28 -4.15
C LEU A 63 -7.48 -16.01 -2.91
N CYS A 64 -6.78 -15.83 -1.79
CA CYS A 64 -7.29 -16.23 -0.48
C CYS A 64 -7.81 -14.98 0.23
N LEU A 65 -9.13 -14.86 0.43
CA LEU A 65 -9.74 -13.70 1.10
C LEU A 65 -10.44 -14.15 2.38
N ALA A 66 -10.26 -13.41 3.48
CA ALA A 66 -11.01 -13.63 4.71
C ALA A 66 -12.31 -12.82 4.68
N LYS A 67 -13.45 -13.43 5.05
CA LYS A 67 -14.75 -12.75 5.09
C LYS A 67 -14.79 -11.57 6.06
N SER A 68 -14.07 -11.67 7.16
CA SER A 68 -13.99 -10.62 8.17
C SER A 68 -12.67 -10.71 8.90
N ILE A 69 -11.65 -10.01 8.42
CA ILE A 69 -10.44 -9.72 9.19
C ILE A 69 -10.29 -8.21 9.28
N SER A 70 -10.53 -7.67 10.47
CA SER A 70 -10.24 -6.27 10.76
C SER A 70 -8.76 -6.18 11.10
N VAL A 71 -7.92 -5.92 10.10
CA VAL A 71 -6.54 -5.50 10.35
C VAL A 71 -6.61 -4.04 10.78
N PRO A 72 -6.25 -3.67 12.03
CA PRO A 72 -6.24 -2.28 12.43
C PRO A 72 -5.31 -1.52 11.48
N GLU A 73 -5.81 -0.41 10.93
CA GLU A 73 -5.03 0.42 10.02
C GLU A 73 -3.80 0.93 10.76
N ASP A 74 -2.61 0.46 10.37
CA ASP A 74 -1.37 0.89 10.98
C ASP A 74 -1.01 2.29 10.49
N ARG A 75 -1.52 3.31 11.19
CA ARG A 75 -1.17 4.72 10.99
C ARG A 75 0.06 5.14 11.80
N SER A 76 0.86 4.20 12.29
CA SER A 76 2.08 4.54 13.05
C SER A 76 3.06 5.37 12.22
N TRP A 77 3.15 5.12 10.91
CA TRP A 77 3.98 5.90 9.97
C TRP A 77 3.54 7.37 9.85
N ALA A 78 2.26 7.67 10.12
CA ALA A 78 1.72 9.02 10.04
C ALA A 78 1.85 9.80 11.37
N LYS A 79 2.34 9.15 12.44
CA LYS A 79 2.56 9.78 13.76
C LYS A 79 3.73 10.76 13.67
N GLY A 80 3.46 11.97 13.23
CA GLY A 80 4.46 13.04 13.07
C GLY A 80 4.40 13.78 11.74
N VAL A 81 3.53 13.36 10.83
CA VAL A 81 3.24 14.15 9.62
C VAL A 81 2.41 15.35 10.03
N THR A 82 3.08 16.47 10.28
CA THR A 82 2.45 17.77 10.50
C THR A 82 2.16 18.42 9.15
N GLY A 83 1.24 19.40 9.13
CA GLY A 83 0.96 20.22 7.94
C GLY A 83 2.10 21.19 7.59
N GLY A 84 3.36 20.78 7.80
CA GLY A 84 4.57 21.57 7.60
C GLY A 84 4.77 22.75 8.56
N ILE A 85 5.83 23.49 8.30
CA ILE A 85 6.19 24.79 8.86
C ILE A 85 5.51 25.87 7.99
N GLY A 86 5.19 27.02 8.60
CA GLY A 86 4.66 28.18 7.87
C GLY A 86 5.66 28.76 6.86
N MET A 87 5.22 29.79 6.12
CA MET A 87 6.08 30.51 5.18
C MET A 87 7.28 31.17 5.86
N ASP A 88 8.34 31.44 5.10
CA ASP A 88 9.45 32.26 5.58
C ASP A 88 8.97 33.68 5.95
N ASN A 89 9.52 34.25 7.02
CA ASN A 89 9.11 35.58 7.49
C ASN A 89 9.39 36.71 6.49
N ASN A 90 10.30 36.51 5.53
CA ASN A 90 10.65 37.44 4.46
C ASN A 90 9.88 37.18 3.16
N ALA A 91 9.02 36.16 3.11
CA ALA A 91 8.19 35.87 1.94
C ALA A 91 7.07 36.90 1.77
N ASP A 92 6.59 37.07 0.53
CA ASP A 92 5.44 37.93 0.24
C ASP A 92 4.17 37.33 0.87
N PRO A 93 3.54 38.03 1.85
CA PRO A 93 2.41 37.47 2.60
C PRO A 93 1.14 37.31 1.76
N VAL A 94 1.03 38.00 0.63
CA VAL A 94 -0.12 37.93 -0.29
C VAL A 94 0.07 36.78 -1.27
N LEU A 95 1.24 36.67 -1.89
CA LEU A 95 1.54 35.60 -2.85
C LEU A 95 1.74 34.24 -2.17
N CYS A 96 2.28 34.22 -0.95
CA CYS A 96 2.58 33.00 -0.21
C CYS A 96 1.51 32.62 0.82
N ARG A 97 0.30 33.19 0.73
CA ARG A 97 -0.80 32.82 1.63
C ARG A 97 -1.09 31.31 1.58
N SER A 98 -1.24 30.71 2.76
CA SER A 98 -1.62 29.29 2.93
C SER A 98 -0.62 28.26 2.39
N VAL A 99 0.65 28.64 2.16
CA VAL A 99 1.68 27.64 1.83
C VAL A 99 1.99 26.76 3.03
N VAL A 100 2.38 25.53 2.72
CA VAL A 100 2.85 24.53 3.67
C VAL A 100 4.28 24.19 3.28
N CYS A 101 5.24 24.56 4.12
CA CYS A 101 6.65 24.29 3.90
C CYS A 101 7.06 23.01 4.65
N PRO A 102 7.68 22.01 4.01
CA PRO A 102 8.19 20.85 4.74
C PRO A 102 9.23 21.26 5.79
N PRO A 103 9.36 20.49 6.89
CA PRO A 103 10.49 20.68 7.81
C PRO A 103 11.82 20.44 7.09
N LEU A 104 12.82 21.27 7.41
CA LEU A 104 14.14 21.20 6.79
C LEU A 104 15.06 20.23 7.54
N ASP A 105 15.69 19.34 6.80
CA ASP A 105 16.73 18.42 7.30
C ASP A 105 18.13 19.07 7.27
N CYS A 106 18.25 20.29 7.79
CA CYS A 106 19.53 21.00 7.93
C CYS A 106 19.54 21.96 9.14
N PRO A 107 20.71 22.21 9.73
CA PRO A 107 20.83 23.15 10.85
C PRO A 107 20.46 24.57 10.40
N GLU A 108 20.01 25.39 11.36
CA GLU A 108 19.50 26.75 11.10
C GLU A 108 20.51 27.65 10.36
N TYR A 109 21.81 27.52 10.64
CA TYR A 109 22.87 28.28 9.96
C TYR A 109 23.07 27.89 8.48
N ASP A 110 22.47 26.79 8.02
CA ASP A 110 22.47 26.33 6.63
C ASP A 110 21.13 26.53 5.93
N GLN A 111 20.15 27.13 6.62
CA GLN A 111 18.89 27.55 6.02
C GLN A 111 19.08 28.91 5.34
N ILE A 112 18.54 29.03 4.14
CA ILE A 112 18.61 30.24 3.34
C ILE A 112 17.24 30.54 2.73
N PHE A 113 16.99 31.82 2.51
CA PHE A 113 15.84 32.32 1.78
C PHE A 113 16.28 32.76 0.38
N ASP A 114 15.56 32.31 -0.65
CA ASP A 114 15.87 32.59 -2.06
C ASP A 114 14.80 33.42 -2.78
N GLY A 115 13.86 33.99 -2.02
CA GLY A 115 12.71 34.73 -2.57
C GLY A 115 11.49 33.85 -2.86
N ARG A 116 11.54 32.55 -2.56
CA ARG A 116 10.37 31.65 -2.59
C ARG A 116 9.66 31.62 -1.25
N CYS A 117 8.44 31.09 -1.22
CA CYS A 117 7.62 31.07 -0.01
C CYS A 117 8.19 30.27 1.17
N CYS A 118 9.15 29.37 0.93
CA CYS A 118 9.74 28.50 1.94
C CYS A 118 11.25 28.71 2.04
N THR A 119 11.80 28.57 3.24
CA THR A 119 13.24 28.40 3.44
C THR A 119 13.72 27.11 2.80
N LYS A 120 14.99 27.08 2.38
CA LYS A 120 15.65 25.87 1.88
C LYS A 120 17.04 25.71 2.47
N CYS A 121 17.55 24.49 2.44
CA CYS A 121 18.94 24.22 2.80
C CYS A 121 19.88 24.70 1.69
N LYS A 122 21.09 25.17 2.03
CA LYS A 122 22.16 25.50 1.07
C LYS A 122 22.44 24.38 0.07
N SER A 123 22.32 23.12 0.50
CA SER A 123 22.49 21.93 -0.37
C SER A 123 21.44 21.81 -1.47
N ALA A 124 20.28 22.44 -1.31
CA ALA A 124 19.18 22.46 -2.28
C ALA A 124 19.24 23.68 -3.22
N VAL A 125 20.37 24.40 -3.25
CA VAL A 125 20.60 25.47 -4.24
C VAL A 125 20.88 24.83 -5.59
N VAL A 126 19.83 24.68 -6.39
CA VAL A 126 19.91 24.27 -7.79
C VAL A 126 19.19 25.33 -8.61
N VAL A 127 19.77 25.67 -9.75
CA VAL A 127 19.12 26.55 -10.72
C VAL A 127 17.94 25.80 -11.33
N THR A 128 16.74 26.29 -11.09
CA THR A 128 15.48 25.73 -11.60
C THR A 128 14.92 26.60 -12.72
N PRO A 129 13.98 26.10 -13.54
CA PRO A 129 13.32 26.90 -14.57
C PRO A 129 12.71 28.22 -14.07
N ALA A 130 12.27 28.29 -12.81
CA ALA A 130 11.74 29.52 -12.22
C ALA A 130 12.83 30.58 -12.03
N ASP A 131 14.08 30.18 -11.74
CA ASP A 131 15.20 31.11 -11.59
C ASP A 131 15.62 31.66 -12.96
N LEU A 132 15.56 30.83 -14.02
CA LEU A 132 15.78 31.28 -15.39
C LEU A 132 14.70 32.26 -15.87
N ALA A 133 13.43 31.98 -15.55
CA ALA A 133 12.30 32.84 -15.94
C ALA A 133 12.39 34.23 -15.30
N LYS A 134 12.83 34.31 -14.04
CA LYS A 134 13.09 35.60 -13.37
C LYS A 134 14.19 36.40 -14.08
N GLY A 135 15.30 35.74 -14.42
CA GLY A 135 16.40 36.37 -15.15
C GLY A 135 15.99 36.93 -16.51
N TYR A 136 15.09 36.27 -17.24
CA TYR A 136 14.56 36.79 -18.50
C TYR A 136 13.73 38.08 -18.31
N ASN A 137 12.86 38.10 -17.30
CA ASN A 137 12.02 39.26 -17.02
C ASN A 137 12.87 40.47 -16.55
N ASP A 138 13.89 40.24 -15.73
CA ASP A 138 14.80 41.30 -15.27
C ASP A 138 15.63 41.89 -16.43
N MET A 139 15.97 41.10 -17.46
CA MET A 139 16.62 41.59 -18.69
C MET A 139 15.66 42.36 -19.61
N SER A 140 14.36 42.10 -19.54
CA SER A 140 13.34 42.78 -20.37
C SER A 140 12.88 44.13 -19.81
N LEU A 141 13.29 44.46 -18.58
CA LEU A 141 12.96 45.70 -17.88
C LEU A 141 14.10 46.74 -17.89
N ASN A 142 15.19 46.47 -18.63
CA ASN A 142 16.27 47.43 -18.92
C ASN A 142 16.24 47.87 -20.38
#